data_AF-A0A1F8EEK9-F1
#
_entry.id   AF-A0A1F8EEK9-F1
#
_cell.length_a   1.000
_cell.length_b   1.000
_cell.length_c   1.000
_cell.angle_alpha   90.00
_cell.angle_beta   90.00
_cell.angle_gamma   90.00
#
_symmetry.space_group_name_H-M   'P 1'
#
loop_
_entity.id
_entity.type
_entity.pdbx_description
1 polymer ?
#
loop_
_entity_poly.entity_id
_entity_poly.type
_entity_poly.pdbx_seq_one_letter_code
_entity_poly.pdbx_strand_id
1 'polypeptide(L)'
;MSEVKAFTLDGITRVAEGADGVMCLKDLGFNHALVVITEDETEYDIIVLEPTTGKVRVKGGWFTQPTECKLTGATAGGSTLWMNRIAVGWCMEFWLKEHCTVTTLSVKIIGWRINPTITSSTLVH
;
A
#
# COMPACT_ATOMS: atom_id res chain seq x y z
N MET A 1 -10.52 -8.46 33.16
CA MET A 1 -10.19 -9.37 32.04
C MET A 1 -10.72 -8.72 30.78
N SER A 2 -9.85 -8.17 29.94
CA SER A 2 -10.24 -7.49 28.70
C SER A 2 -10.61 -8.54 27.64
N GLU A 3 -11.82 -8.44 27.12
CA GLU A 3 -12.35 -9.26 26.04
C GLU A 3 -11.53 -9.04 24.77
N VAL A 4 -10.83 -10.08 24.31
CA VAL A 4 -10.16 -10.08 23.01
C VAL A 4 -11.24 -10.29 21.97
N LYS A 5 -11.68 -9.22 21.31
CA LYS A 5 -12.63 -9.27 20.21
C LYS A 5 -11.95 -9.99 19.04
N ALA A 6 -12.28 -11.27 18.86
CA ALA A 6 -11.84 -12.04 17.71
C ALA A 6 -12.44 -11.39 16.45
N PHE A 7 -11.58 -10.77 15.63
CA PHE A 7 -11.97 -10.33 14.29
C PHE A 7 -11.96 -11.57 13.40
N THR A 8 -13.14 -12.04 13.01
CA THR A 8 -13.29 -13.11 12.02
C THR A 8 -12.62 -12.69 10.70
N LEU A 9 -12.12 -13.67 9.95
CA LEU A 9 -11.40 -13.50 8.68
C LEU A 9 -12.16 -12.61 7.67
N ASP A 10 -13.48 -12.55 7.80
CA ASP A 10 -14.38 -11.68 7.03
C ASP A 10 -14.05 -10.18 7.14
N GLY A 11 -13.40 -9.75 8.24
CA GLY A 11 -12.95 -8.36 8.42
C GLY A 11 -11.76 -7.97 7.55
N ILE A 12 -11.04 -8.96 6.99
CA ILE A 12 -9.92 -8.78 6.05
C ILE A 12 -10.44 -8.91 4.61
N THR A 13 -11.54 -9.62 4.37
CA THR A 13 -12.13 -9.91 3.05
C THR A 13 -13.00 -8.78 2.48
N ARG A 14 -12.64 -7.51 2.74
CA ARG A 14 -13.08 -6.37 1.90
C ARG A 14 -11.91 -5.85 1.08
N VAL A 15 -11.18 -6.77 0.47
CA VAL A 15 -10.07 -6.48 -0.44
C VAL A 15 -10.59 -6.67 -1.86
N ALA A 16 -10.61 -5.56 -2.62
CA ALA A 16 -10.80 -5.49 -4.07
C ALA A 16 -12.21 -5.74 -4.64
N GLU A 17 -13.18 -4.89 -4.27
CA GLU A 17 -14.24 -4.50 -5.23
C GLU A 17 -14.17 -2.97 -5.36
N GLY A 18 -13.49 -2.44 -6.39
CA GLY A 18 -13.63 -1.00 -6.70
C GLY A 18 -12.45 -0.25 -7.30
N ALA A 19 -11.33 -0.88 -7.65
CA ALA A 19 -10.31 -0.23 -8.47
C ALA A 19 -10.15 -1.01 -9.78
N ASP A 20 -10.13 -0.32 -10.93
CA ASP A 20 -9.97 -0.87 -12.29
C ASP A 20 -8.57 -1.48 -12.52
N GLY A 21 -8.03 -2.19 -11.53
CA GLY A 21 -6.68 -2.71 -11.50
C GLY A 21 -5.59 -1.63 -11.42
N VAL A 22 -5.94 -0.34 -11.40
CA VAL A 22 -4.97 0.78 -11.35
C VAL A 22 -5.39 1.77 -10.28
N MET A 23 -4.41 2.22 -9.47
CA MET A 23 -4.63 3.22 -8.43
C MET A 23 -3.55 4.29 -8.48
N CYS A 24 -3.97 5.56 -8.54
CA CYS A 24 -3.04 6.69 -8.44
C CYS A 24 -2.94 7.13 -6.98
N LEU A 25 -1.71 7.30 -6.49
CA LEU A 25 -1.52 7.81 -5.14
C LEU A 25 -2.14 9.20 -4.94
N LYS A 26 -2.29 10.02 -5.98
CA LYS A 26 -2.94 11.34 -5.89
C LYS A 26 -4.44 11.26 -5.59
N ASP A 27 -5.09 10.20 -6.03
CA ASP A 27 -6.50 9.94 -5.75
C ASP A 27 -6.67 9.43 -4.31
N LEU A 28 -5.56 8.97 -3.71
CA LEU A 28 -5.46 8.59 -2.31
C LEU A 28 -5.03 9.79 -1.48
N GLY A 29 -5.85 10.18 -0.52
CA GLY A 29 -5.48 11.21 0.44
C GLY A 29 -4.30 10.80 1.33
N PHE A 30 -3.81 11.75 2.11
CA PHE A 30 -2.87 11.47 3.20
C PHE A 30 -3.42 10.41 4.17
N ASN A 31 -2.54 9.56 4.70
CA ASN A 31 -2.81 8.54 5.69
C ASN A 31 -3.75 7.40 5.24
N HIS A 32 -4.04 7.33 3.94
CA HIS A 32 -4.74 6.20 3.36
C HIS A 32 -3.86 4.95 3.42
N ALA A 33 -4.45 3.83 3.82
CA ALA A 33 -3.73 2.57 3.96
C ALA A 33 -4.23 1.53 2.94
N LEU A 34 -3.27 0.86 2.32
CA LEU A 34 -3.46 -0.13 1.28
C LEU A 34 -2.80 -1.44 1.69
N VAL A 35 -3.35 -2.53 1.17
CA VAL A 35 -2.68 -3.81 1.10
C VAL A 35 -2.45 -4.14 -0.35
N VAL A 36 -1.22 -4.48 -0.72
CA VAL A 36 -0.89 -4.94 -2.07
C VAL A 36 -0.29 -6.33 -1.96
N ILE A 37 -0.83 -7.29 -2.71
CA ILE A 37 -0.35 -8.66 -2.76
C ILE A 37 0.25 -8.90 -4.13
N THR A 38 1.47 -9.43 -4.19
CA THR A 38 2.16 -9.79 -5.43
C THR A 38 1.89 -11.25 -5.85
N GLU A 39 2.28 -11.62 -7.07
CA GLU A 39 2.04 -12.96 -7.64
C GLU A 39 2.56 -14.14 -6.78
N ASP A 40 3.61 -13.92 -5.98
CA ASP A 40 4.18 -14.89 -5.04
C ASP A 40 3.50 -14.89 -3.66
N GLU A 41 2.34 -14.25 -3.53
CA GLU A 41 1.59 -14.06 -2.28
C GLU A 41 2.35 -13.21 -1.23
N THR A 42 3.35 -12.43 -1.64
CA THR A 42 3.98 -11.47 -0.74
C THR A 42 3.07 -10.27 -0.52
N GLU A 43 2.79 -9.97 0.75
CA GLU A 43 1.96 -8.84 1.19
C GLU A 43 2.81 -7.60 1.48
N TYR A 44 2.35 -6.44 1.00
CA TYR A 44 2.89 -5.12 1.29
C TYR A 44 1.78 -4.24 1.91
N ASP A 45 1.97 -3.84 3.15
CA ASP A 45 1.17 -2.80 3.81
C ASP A 45 1.76 -1.43 3.44
N ILE A 46 0.97 -0.58 2.79
CA ILE A 46 1.42 0.73 2.29
C ILE A 46 0.54 1.83 2.88
N ILE A 47 1.16 2.82 3.53
CA ILE A 47 0.51 4.04 4.02
C ILE A 47 0.99 5.22 3.19
N VAL A 48 0.05 5.98 2.62
CA VAL A 48 0.36 7.18 1.84
C VAL A 48 0.73 8.34 2.76
N LEU A 49 1.95 8.87 2.63
CA LEU A 49 2.45 10.00 3.43
C LEU A 49 2.41 11.32 2.65
N GLU A 50 2.78 11.31 1.37
CA GLU A 50 2.68 12.49 0.51
C GLU A 50 2.25 12.06 -0.90
N PRO A 51 0.94 12.16 -1.22
CA PRO A 51 0.35 11.70 -2.49
C PRO A 51 1.03 12.26 -3.75
N THR A 52 1.42 13.53 -3.70
CA THR A 52 1.97 14.27 -4.85
C THR A 52 3.39 13.85 -5.18
N THR A 53 4.22 13.60 -4.17
CA THR A 53 5.62 13.21 -4.31
C THR A 53 5.81 11.69 -4.38
N GLY A 54 4.77 10.92 -4.04
CA GLY A 54 4.80 9.46 -3.99
C GLY A 54 5.45 8.92 -2.71
N LYS A 55 5.60 9.76 -1.67
CA LYS A 55 6.17 9.32 -0.39
C LYS A 55 5.17 8.41 0.32
N VAL A 56 5.65 7.24 0.71
CA VAL A 56 4.86 6.22 1.41
C VAL A 56 5.67 5.65 2.55
N ARG A 57 4.97 5.04 3.51
CA ARG A 57 5.55 4.11 4.47
C ARG A 57 5.11 2.71 4.08
N VAL A 58 6.06 1.82 3.85
CA VAL A 58 5.80 0.44 3.44
C VAL A 58 6.33 -0.54 4.47
N LYS A 59 5.65 -1.67 4.66
CA LYS A 59 6.09 -2.83 5.41
C LYS A 59 5.69 -4.09 4.65
N GLY A 60 6.53 -5.11 4.66
CA GLY A 60 6.28 -6.37 3.96
C GLY A 60 7.25 -6.62 2.81
N GLY A 61 7.34 -7.88 2.38
CA GLY A 61 8.35 -8.35 1.43
C GLY A 61 9.78 -7.94 1.83
N TRP A 62 10.42 -7.15 0.96
CA TRP A 62 11.77 -6.61 1.17
C TRP A 62 11.88 -5.66 2.38
N PHE A 63 10.77 -5.12 2.89
CA PHE A 63 10.73 -4.15 3.98
C PHE A 63 10.33 -4.84 5.29
N THR A 64 11.30 -5.47 5.97
CA THR A 64 11.07 -6.19 7.23
C THR A 64 10.60 -5.28 8.38
N GLN A 65 10.89 -3.98 8.30
CA GLN A 65 10.41 -2.94 9.22
C GLN A 65 9.66 -1.85 8.44
N PRO A 66 8.72 -1.12 9.07
CA PRO A 66 8.08 0.03 8.45
C PRO A 66 9.12 1.04 7.96
N THR A 67 9.17 1.25 6.64
CA THR A 67 10.22 2.04 5.99
C THR A 67 9.60 3.15 5.17
N GLU A 68 10.10 4.38 5.33
CA GLU A 68 9.71 5.49 4.47
C GLU A 68 10.53 5.47 3.19
N CYS A 69 9.83 5.49 2.06
CA CYS A 69 10.44 5.50 0.74
C CYS A 69 9.51 6.21 -0.26
N LYS A 70 9.97 6.35 -1.49
CA LYS A 70 9.15 6.86 -2.58
C LYS A 70 8.67 5.70 -3.45
N LEU A 71 7.36 5.54 -3.61
CA LEU A 71 6.81 4.71 -4.68
C LEU A 71 7.00 5.47 -5.99
N THR A 72 7.91 5.03 -6.85
CA THR A 72 8.19 5.71 -8.13
C THR A 72 7.09 5.45 -9.13
N GLY A 73 6.53 4.22 -9.16
CA GLY A 73 5.40 3.89 -10.02
C GLY A 73 5.23 2.41 -10.32
N ALA A 74 4.35 2.15 -11.29
CA ALA A 74 4.12 0.83 -11.87
C ALA A 74 5.05 0.60 -13.06
N THR A 75 5.76 -0.53 -13.06
CA THR A 75 6.87 -0.79 -13.98
C THR A 75 6.83 -2.20 -14.55
N ALA A 76 7.42 -2.41 -15.73
CA ALA A 76 7.68 -3.75 -16.28
C ALA A 76 9.04 -4.29 -15.80
N GLY A 77 9.41 -4.07 -14.54
CA GLY A 77 10.67 -4.55 -13.97
C GLY A 77 11.91 -3.76 -14.39
N GLY A 78 11.94 -2.44 -14.13
CA GLY A 78 13.08 -1.56 -14.44
C GLY A 78 12.79 -0.48 -15.49
N SER A 79 11.57 -0.45 -16.04
CA SER A 79 11.08 0.64 -16.91
C SER A 79 9.79 1.20 -16.32
N THR A 80 9.90 2.33 -15.63
CA THR A 80 8.74 3.00 -15.02
C THR A 80 7.84 3.57 -16.11
N LEU A 81 6.61 3.06 -16.22
CA LEU A 81 5.65 3.52 -17.22
C LEU A 81 4.62 4.49 -16.63
N TRP A 82 4.24 4.29 -15.36
CA TRP A 82 3.24 5.13 -14.70
C TRP A 82 3.70 5.60 -13.32
N MET A 83 4.08 6.88 -13.27
CA MET A 83 4.57 7.53 -12.05
C MET A 83 3.52 7.56 -10.93
N ASN A 84 3.92 7.26 -9.70
CA ASN A 84 3.09 7.29 -8.50
C ASN A 84 1.76 6.50 -8.63
N ARG A 85 1.80 5.38 -9.38
CA ARG A 85 0.65 4.47 -9.54
C ARG A 85 1.02 3.06 -9.10
N ILE A 86 0.02 2.31 -8.66
CA ILE A 86 0.07 0.87 -8.43
C ILE A 86 -0.90 0.24 -9.43
N ALA A 87 -0.49 -0.82 -10.12
CA ALA A 87 -1.32 -1.48 -11.12
C ALA A 87 -1.17 -3.00 -11.07
N VAL A 88 -2.29 -3.72 -11.09
CA VAL A 88 -2.35 -5.18 -11.20
C VAL A 88 -1.69 -5.61 -12.52
N GLY A 89 -0.86 -6.66 -12.46
CA GLY A 89 -0.02 -7.13 -13.55
C GLY A 89 1.35 -6.44 -13.66
N TRP A 90 1.59 -5.36 -12.91
CA TRP A 90 2.82 -4.56 -12.98
C TRP A 90 3.62 -4.63 -11.68
N CYS A 91 4.94 -4.47 -11.77
CA CYS A 91 5.82 -4.35 -10.59
C CYS A 91 5.63 -2.99 -9.92
N MET A 92 5.79 -2.93 -8.61
CA MET A 92 6.01 -1.67 -7.89
C MET A 92 7.51 -1.40 -7.78
N GLU A 93 7.90 -0.16 -8.03
CA GLU A 93 9.26 0.31 -7.74
C GLU A 93 9.26 1.27 -6.56
N PHE A 94 10.12 0.96 -5.59
CA PHE A 94 10.37 1.77 -4.43
C PHE A 94 11.79 2.33 -4.49
N TRP A 95 11.90 3.65 -4.45
CA TRP A 95 13.16 4.33 -4.31
C TRP A 95 13.44 4.57 -2.82
N LEU A 96 14.42 3.85 -2.31
CA LEU A 96 15.05 4.04 -1.02
C LEU A 96 16.17 5.07 -1.18
N LYS A 97 16.38 5.89 -0.14
CA LYS A 97 17.38 6.97 -0.06
C LYS A 97 18.58 6.79 -1.02
N GLU A 98 18.88 7.85 -1.78
CA GLU A 98 20.05 8.04 -2.65
C GLU A 98 20.69 6.74 -3.16
N HIS A 99 20.02 6.08 -4.12
CA HIS A 99 20.56 5.08 -5.06
C HIS A 99 20.14 3.61 -4.88
N CYS A 100 19.25 3.28 -3.94
CA CYS A 100 18.68 1.92 -3.89
C CYS A 100 17.25 1.90 -4.43
N THR A 101 17.01 1.08 -5.45
CA THR A 101 15.66 0.80 -5.95
C THR A 101 15.31 -0.64 -5.64
N VAL A 102 14.13 -0.86 -5.06
CA VAL A 102 13.53 -2.18 -4.86
C VAL A 102 12.39 -2.34 -5.83
N THR A 103 12.46 -3.38 -6.64
CA THR A 103 11.40 -3.77 -7.58
C THR A 103 10.70 -5.01 -7.04
N THR A 104 9.39 -4.95 -6.87
CA THR A 104 8.60 -6.11 -6.47
C THR A 104 8.33 -7.03 -7.65
N LEU A 105 7.77 -8.21 -7.39
CA LEU A 105 7.05 -8.95 -8.43
C LEU A 105 5.77 -8.22 -8.82
N SER A 106 5.14 -8.67 -9.92
CA SER A 106 3.89 -8.09 -10.39
C SER A 106 2.81 -8.14 -9.31
N VAL A 107 2.03 -7.07 -9.22
CA VAL A 107 0.90 -6.96 -8.31
C VAL A 107 -0.22 -7.88 -8.79
N LYS A 108 -0.74 -8.71 -7.89
CA LYS A 108 -1.89 -9.58 -8.13
C LYS A 108 -3.18 -8.93 -7.62
N ILE A 109 -3.12 -8.30 -6.44
CA ILE A 109 -4.29 -7.73 -5.76
C ILE A 109 -3.93 -6.37 -5.16
N ILE A 110 -4.87 -5.43 -5.24
CA ILE A 110 -4.82 -4.17 -4.51
C ILE A 110 -6.07 -4.05 -3.63
N GLY A 111 -5.86 -3.88 -2.33
CA GLY A 111 -6.90 -3.80 -1.31
C GLY A 111 -6.77 -2.57 -0.42
N TRP A 112 -7.84 -2.30 0.33
CA TRP A 112 -7.87 -1.26 1.35
C TRP A 112 -7.56 -1.85 2.72
N ARG A 113 -6.78 -1.13 3.53
CA ARG A 113 -6.63 -1.42 4.96
C ARG A 113 -7.26 -0.30 5.75
N ILE A 114 -8.00 -0.66 6.81
CA ILE A 114 -8.36 0.33 7.83
C ILE A 114 -7.10 0.72 8.60
N ASN A 115 -6.76 2.01 8.62
CA ASN A 115 -5.68 2.51 9.46
C ASN A 115 -6.23 2.77 10.88
N PRO A 116 -5.85 1.99 11.91
CA PRO A 116 -6.44 2.09 13.24
C PRO A 116 -6.17 3.44 13.94
N THR A 117 -5.19 4.22 13.46
CA THR A 117 -4.91 5.57 13.98
C THR A 117 -6.06 6.56 13.69
N ILE A 118 -6.99 6.25 12.79
CA ILE A 118 -8.17 7.07 12.46
C ILE A 118 -9.41 6.66 13.29
N THR A 119 -9.23 6.01 14.44
CA THR A 119 -10.39 5.66 15.30
C THR A 119 -10.82 6.89 16.13
N SER A 120 -11.77 7.65 15.57
CA SER A 120 -12.69 8.61 16.22
C SER A 120 -12.19 9.36 17.46
N SER A 121 -11.61 10.56 17.22
CA SER A 121 -11.80 11.69 18.13
C SER A 121 -12.99 12.51 17.63
N THR A 122 -14.21 12.01 17.79
CA THR A 122 -15.42 12.83 17.72
C THR A 122 -16.53 12.13 18.49
N LEU A 123 -16.73 12.56 19.74
CA LEU A 123 -18.04 12.75 20.39
C LEU A 123 -17.78 13.40 21.76
N VAL A 124 -17.52 14.70 21.72
CA VAL A 124 -17.82 15.63 22.82
C VAL A 124 -18.60 16.78 22.19
N HIS A 125 -19.93 16.69 22.25
CA HIS A 125 -20.83 17.75 22.71
C HIS A 125 -22.27 17.24 22.70
#